data_AF-A0A7W4CVD3-F1
#
_entry.id   AF-A0A7W4CVD3-F1
#
_cell.length_a   1.000
_cell.length_b   1.000
_cell.length_c   1.000
_cell.angle_alpha   90.00
_cell.angle_beta   90.00
_cell.angle_gamma   90.00
#
_symmetry.space_group_name_H-M   'P 1'
#
loop_
_entity.id
_entity.type
_entity.pdbx_description
1 polymer ?
#
loop_
_entity_poly.entity_id
_entity_poly.type
_entity_poly.pdbx_seq_one_letter_code
_entity_poly.pdbx_strand_id
1 'polypeptide(L)'
;MSSLQTSLPIAGFVIDDSACDVDDLAFCGGVQVTVAADESWDGLVERAVAEGWMGVEALSGIPGTVADVVRANSAAYGQAVADTVASVRTWDRVADAQRTFPAVECAFVDGGSRFQEPLDDGGHRYELLDVAFLFKQGDFSAPIVDGVLAGALSVAVGARVPLAEVRAAALALPAVHETPSDPAPNPT
;
A
#
# COMPACT_ATOMS: atom_id res chain seq x y z
N MET A 1 4.56 26.16 23.85
CA MET A 1 3.66 25.11 24.37
C MET A 1 2.86 24.58 23.19
N SER A 2 3.47 23.71 22.39
CA SER A 2 2.85 23.19 21.17
C SER A 2 1.72 22.24 21.56
N SER A 3 0.47 22.60 21.22
CA SER A 3 -0.66 21.71 21.43
C SER A 3 -0.52 20.55 20.46
N LEU A 4 -0.38 19.33 20.98
CA LEU A 4 -0.63 18.12 20.21
C LEU A 4 -2.09 18.18 19.75
N GLN A 5 -2.32 18.60 18.51
CA GLN A 5 -3.60 18.39 17.85
C GLN A 5 -3.72 16.89 17.62
N THR A 6 -4.44 16.21 18.50
CA THR A 6 -5.01 14.90 18.20
C THR A 6 -6.04 15.12 17.09
N SER A 7 -5.59 15.12 15.83
CA SER A 7 -6.51 15.19 14.71
C SER A 7 -7.32 13.90 14.71
N LEU A 8 -8.64 14.05 14.62
CA LEU A 8 -9.54 12.91 14.43
C LEU A 8 -9.08 12.09 13.22
N PRO A 9 -9.21 10.76 13.25
CA PRO A 9 -8.99 9.95 12.06
C PRO A 9 -9.82 10.53 10.90
N ILE A 10 -9.22 10.54 9.72
CA ILE A 10 -9.94 10.98 8.52
C ILE A 10 -11.03 9.96 8.20
N ALA A 11 -12.09 10.41 7.52
CA ALA A 11 -13.04 9.53 6.86
C ALA A 11 -12.79 9.61 5.35
N GLY A 12 -12.68 8.47 4.68
CA GLY A 12 -12.40 8.44 3.24
C GLY A 12 -10.95 8.73 2.89
N PHE A 13 -10.77 9.60 1.90
CA PHE A 13 -9.50 9.84 1.20
C PHE A 13 -9.15 11.33 1.24
N VAL A 14 -7.89 11.64 1.53
CA VAL A 14 -7.29 12.96 1.33
C VAL A 14 -6.20 12.81 0.28
N ILE A 15 -6.31 13.57 -0.80
CA ILE A 15 -5.36 13.55 -1.92
C ILE A 15 -4.58 14.85 -1.89
N ASP A 16 -3.26 14.72 -1.97
CA ASP A 16 -2.34 15.83 -2.13
C ASP A 16 -1.50 15.60 -3.41
N ASP A 17 -1.84 16.36 -4.46
CA ASP A 17 -1.23 16.33 -5.79
C ASP A 17 -0.36 17.58 -6.05
N SER A 18 -0.04 18.32 -5.00
CA SER A 18 0.79 19.53 -5.00
C SER A 18 2.25 19.13 -5.25
N ALA A 19 2.57 18.66 -6.46
CA ALA A 19 3.85 18.03 -6.77
C ALA A 19 5.09 18.98 -6.75
N CYS A 20 4.96 20.19 -6.20
CA CYS A 20 5.93 21.28 -6.35
C CYS A 20 6.09 22.22 -5.15
N ASP A 21 5.35 22.07 -4.04
CA ASP A 21 5.65 22.89 -2.85
C ASP A 21 6.89 22.38 -2.14
N VAL A 22 7.70 23.30 -1.64
CA VAL A 22 9.04 23.04 -1.08
C VAL A 22 8.98 22.12 0.16
N ASP A 23 7.82 22.03 0.79
CA ASP A 23 7.57 21.22 1.99
C ASP A 23 6.82 19.91 1.70
N ASP A 24 6.48 19.60 0.44
CA ASP A 24 5.73 18.40 0.10
C ASP A 24 6.63 17.18 -0.06
N LEU A 25 6.15 16.05 0.50
CA LEU A 25 6.82 14.76 0.43
C LEU A 25 6.70 14.09 -0.95
N ALA A 26 5.91 14.67 -1.87
CA ALA A 26 5.70 14.15 -3.21
C ALA A 26 6.86 14.56 -4.14
N PHE A 27 7.57 13.56 -4.69
CA PHE A 27 8.49 13.81 -5.81
C PHE A 27 7.73 14.40 -7.00
N CYS A 28 8.38 15.20 -7.85
CA CYS A 28 7.80 15.68 -9.11
C CYS A 28 7.21 14.50 -9.91
N GLY A 29 5.88 14.38 -9.97
CA GLY A 29 5.14 13.28 -10.62
C GLY A 29 4.62 12.16 -9.70
N GLY A 30 4.71 12.36 -8.38
CA GLY A 30 4.04 11.52 -7.37
C GLY A 30 2.83 12.21 -6.76
N VAL A 31 1.93 11.41 -6.18
CA VAL A 31 0.74 11.87 -5.45
C VAL A 31 0.71 11.20 -4.09
N GLN A 32 0.47 11.98 -3.03
CA GLN A 32 0.28 11.44 -1.71
C GLN A 32 -1.22 11.25 -1.46
N VAL A 33 -1.61 10.05 -1.04
CA VAL A 33 -3.01 9.71 -0.77
C VAL A 33 -3.11 9.14 0.63
N THR A 34 -3.79 9.86 1.53
CA THR A 34 -4.07 9.36 2.88
C THR A 34 -5.47 8.76 2.91
N VAL A 35 -5.58 7.54 3.40
CA VAL A 35 -6.81 6.74 3.37
C VAL A 35 -7.13 6.27 4.79
N ALA A 36 -8.39 6.39 5.20
CA ALA A 36 -8.83 5.84 6.49
C ALA A 36 -8.63 4.32 6.51
N ALA A 37 -8.24 3.79 7.66
CA ALA A 37 -7.81 2.40 7.78
C ALA A 37 -8.96 1.39 7.58
N ASP A 38 -10.21 1.80 7.81
CA ASP A 38 -11.43 1.02 7.64
C ASP A 38 -12.01 1.06 6.22
N GLU A 39 -11.41 1.83 5.31
CA GLU A 39 -11.81 1.86 3.90
C GLU A 39 -11.59 0.51 3.22
N SER A 40 -12.42 0.23 2.22
CA SER A 40 -12.29 -0.98 1.40
C SER A 40 -10.97 -0.95 0.63
N TRP A 41 -10.17 -2.02 0.75
CA TRP A 41 -8.96 -2.17 -0.05
C TRP A 41 -9.27 -2.16 -1.54
N ASP A 42 -10.26 -2.94 -1.97
CA ASP A 42 -10.61 -3.00 -3.39
C ASP A 42 -11.11 -1.64 -3.92
N GLY A 43 -11.83 -0.87 -3.08
CA GLY A 43 -12.24 0.50 -3.42
C GLY A 43 -11.06 1.46 -3.59
N LEU A 44 -10.02 1.33 -2.76
CA LEU A 44 -8.75 2.07 -2.96
C LEU A 44 -8.09 1.67 -4.28
N VAL A 45 -7.97 0.37 -4.58
CA VAL A 45 -7.33 -0.09 -5.82
C VAL A 45 -8.11 0.33 -7.06
N GLU A 46 -9.44 0.24 -7.03
CA GLU A 46 -10.31 0.72 -8.12
C GLU A 46 -10.07 2.21 -8.40
N ARG A 47 -10.07 3.03 -7.34
CA ARG A 47 -9.80 4.47 -7.47
C ARG A 47 -8.39 4.74 -7.96
N ALA A 48 -7.39 4.04 -7.44
CA ALA A 48 -6.00 4.18 -7.84
C ALA A 48 -5.84 3.93 -9.35
N VAL A 49 -6.43 2.85 -9.87
CA VAL A 49 -6.42 2.55 -11.31
C VAL A 49 -7.12 3.62 -12.13
N ALA A 50 -8.27 4.13 -11.67
CA ALA A 50 -9.03 5.16 -12.38
C ALA A 50 -8.31 6.52 -12.43
N GLU A 51 -7.54 6.85 -11.39
CA GLU A 51 -6.80 8.11 -11.24
C GLU A 51 -5.33 8.00 -11.71
N GLY A 52 -4.92 6.85 -12.26
CA GLY A 52 -3.55 6.63 -12.74
C GLY A 52 -2.50 6.52 -11.63
N TRP A 53 -2.88 6.08 -10.43
CA TRP A 53 -1.98 5.85 -9.31
C TRP A 53 -1.39 4.43 -9.41
N MET A 54 -0.14 4.37 -9.82
CA MET A 54 0.56 3.12 -10.11
C MET A 54 1.10 2.46 -8.82
N GLY A 55 1.08 1.13 -8.77
CA GLY A 55 1.79 0.31 -7.77
C GLY A 55 0.89 -0.57 -6.90
N VAL A 56 -0.43 -0.59 -7.13
CA VAL A 56 -1.38 -1.43 -6.38
C VAL A 56 -2.33 -2.21 -7.28
N GLU A 57 -2.26 -2.02 -8.60
CA GLU A 57 -3.16 -2.64 -9.56
C GLU A 57 -3.12 -4.17 -9.51
N ALA A 58 -1.95 -4.77 -9.25
CA ALA A 58 -1.80 -6.21 -9.13
C ALA A 58 -2.31 -6.78 -7.78
N LEU A 59 -2.53 -5.90 -6.80
CA LEU A 59 -3.11 -6.23 -5.50
C LEU A 59 -4.65 -6.20 -5.51
N SER A 60 -5.26 -6.13 -6.70
CA SER A 60 -6.71 -6.22 -6.88
C SER A 60 -7.25 -7.56 -6.39
N GLY A 61 -8.45 -7.56 -5.78
CA GLY A 61 -9.10 -8.78 -5.31
C GLY A 61 -8.66 -9.28 -3.94
N ILE A 62 -7.68 -8.64 -3.29
CA ILE A 62 -7.36 -8.91 -1.88
C ILE A 62 -8.53 -8.43 -1.01
N PRO A 63 -9.16 -9.31 -0.21
CA PRO A 63 -10.31 -8.93 0.61
C PRO A 63 -9.89 -8.15 1.85
N GLY A 64 -10.82 -7.34 2.37
CA GLY A 64 -10.68 -6.65 3.64
C GLY A 64 -10.50 -5.14 3.50
N THR A 65 -10.02 -4.55 4.59
CA THR A 65 -9.79 -3.11 4.70
C THR A 65 -8.35 -2.75 4.36
N VAL A 66 -8.08 -1.46 4.20
CA VAL A 66 -6.71 -0.93 4.11
C VAL A 66 -5.86 -1.40 5.30
N ALA A 67 -6.42 -1.41 6.52
CA ALA A 67 -5.73 -1.89 7.70
C ALA A 67 -5.30 -3.36 7.59
N ASP A 68 -6.18 -4.22 7.09
CA ASP A 68 -5.92 -5.65 6.98
C ASP A 68 -4.78 -5.94 6.01
N VAL A 69 -4.84 -5.31 4.83
CA VAL A 69 -3.85 -5.50 3.77
C VAL A 69 -2.48 -4.99 4.18
N VAL A 70 -2.41 -3.79 4.80
CA VAL A 70 -1.16 -3.18 5.28
C VAL A 70 -0.59 -3.96 6.46
N ARG A 71 -1.42 -4.41 7.40
CA ARG A 71 -0.97 -5.21 8.55
C ARG A 71 -0.34 -6.53 8.09
N ALA A 72 -0.95 -7.18 7.10
CA ALA A 72 -0.46 -8.43 6.52
C ALA A 72 0.68 -8.24 5.49
N ASN A 73 1.08 -6.98 5.20
CA ASN A 73 1.99 -6.65 4.11
C ASN A 73 1.68 -7.46 2.83
N SER A 74 0.42 -7.42 2.41
CA SER A 74 -0.01 -8.30 1.33
C SER A 74 0.71 -7.98 0.03
N ALA A 75 1.04 -9.02 -0.71
CA ALA A 75 1.73 -8.95 -1.98
C ALA A 75 1.12 -9.95 -2.98
N ALA A 76 1.15 -9.59 -4.25
CA ALA A 76 0.68 -10.41 -5.35
C ALA A 76 1.37 -10.01 -6.66
N TYR A 77 1.75 -11.00 -7.46
CA TYR A 77 2.29 -10.83 -8.81
C TYR A 77 3.44 -9.81 -8.92
N GLY A 78 4.33 -9.81 -7.93
CA GLY A 78 5.51 -8.94 -7.88
C GLY A 78 5.26 -7.50 -7.40
N GLN A 79 4.09 -7.20 -6.83
CA GLN A 79 3.82 -5.96 -6.11
C GLN A 79 3.56 -6.25 -4.63
N ALA A 80 4.02 -5.39 -3.73
CA ALA A 80 3.69 -5.43 -2.31
C ALA A 80 3.12 -4.09 -1.86
N VAL A 81 2.19 -4.11 -0.89
CA VAL A 81 1.61 -2.86 -0.35
C VAL A 81 2.70 -1.96 0.25
N ALA A 82 3.73 -2.55 0.86
CA ALA A 82 4.88 -1.83 1.40
C ALA A 82 5.62 -0.95 0.38
N ASP A 83 5.53 -1.27 -0.92
CA ASP A 83 6.19 -0.48 -1.99
C ASP A 83 5.57 0.91 -2.17
N THR A 84 4.35 1.11 -1.65
CA THR A 84 3.57 2.34 -1.80
C THR A 84 3.28 3.04 -0.48
N VAL A 85 3.40 2.36 0.66
CA VAL A 85 3.16 2.98 1.98
C VAL A 85 4.25 3.98 2.32
N ALA A 86 3.87 5.21 2.61
CA ALA A 86 4.75 6.28 3.10
C ALA A 86 4.74 6.37 4.63
N SER A 87 3.56 6.30 5.25
CA SER A 87 3.43 6.26 6.70
C SER A 87 2.11 5.64 7.16
N VAL A 88 2.08 5.19 8.41
CA VAL A 88 0.90 4.59 9.04
C VAL A 88 0.66 5.29 10.37
N ARG A 89 -0.53 5.87 10.53
CA ARG A 89 -0.96 6.46 11.79
C ARG A 89 -1.77 5.44 12.57
N THR A 90 -1.45 5.33 13.86
CA THR A 90 -1.99 4.29 14.73
C THR A 90 -2.41 4.84 16.09
N TRP A 91 -3.28 4.12 16.77
CA TRP A 91 -3.44 4.18 18.23
C TRP A 91 -2.64 3.04 18.87
N ASP A 92 -1.68 3.37 19.72
CA ASP A 92 -0.94 2.39 20.53
C ASP A 92 -1.76 2.09 21.80
N ARG A 93 -2.36 0.91 21.86
CA ARG A 93 -3.20 0.48 22.99
C ARG A 93 -2.45 0.32 24.31
N VAL A 94 -1.12 0.18 24.27
CA VAL A 94 -0.28 0.05 25.48
C VAL A 94 0.12 1.43 26.00
N ALA A 95 0.52 2.32 25.10
CA ALA A 95 0.91 3.69 25.46
C ALA A 95 -0.30 4.64 25.63
N ASP A 96 -1.49 4.22 25.18
CA ASP A 96 -2.73 5.01 25.14
C ASP A 96 -2.54 6.35 24.42
N ALA A 97 -1.88 6.29 23.26
CA ALA A 97 -1.48 7.47 22.50
C ALA A 97 -1.44 7.21 20.99
N GLN A 98 -1.64 8.29 20.21
CA GLN A 98 -1.41 8.24 18.77
C GLN A 98 0.09 8.16 18.46
N ARG A 99 0.42 7.33 17.47
CA ARG A 99 1.77 7.23 16.91
C ARG A 99 1.72 7.10 15.40
N THR A 100 2.55 7.88 14.71
CA THR A 100 2.75 7.76 13.26
C THR A 100 4.10 7.11 12.99
N PHE A 101 4.09 6.02 12.24
CA PHE A 101 5.27 5.30 11.81
C PHE A 101 5.57 5.66 10.35
N PRO A 102 6.75 6.22 10.01
CA PRO A 102 7.19 6.26 8.63
C PRO A 102 7.42 4.83 8.11
N ALA A 103 7.40 4.63 6.79
CA ALA A 103 7.55 3.30 6.17
C ALA A 103 8.73 2.47 6.71
N VAL A 104 9.87 3.12 6.94
CA VAL A 104 11.09 2.48 7.51
C VAL A 104 10.89 1.96 8.94
N GLU A 105 9.94 2.53 9.69
CA GLU A 105 9.51 2.08 11.01
C GLU A 105 8.20 1.26 10.96
N CYS A 106 7.74 0.81 9.80
CA CYS A 106 6.65 -0.17 9.72
C CYS A 106 7.16 -1.62 9.88
N ALA A 107 8.47 -1.84 9.68
CA ALA A 107 9.11 -3.16 9.68
C ALA A 107 8.31 -4.19 8.87
N PHE A 108 7.97 -3.81 7.64
CA PHE A 108 7.39 -4.73 6.68
C PHE A 108 8.34 -5.90 6.46
N VAL A 109 7.79 -7.10 6.60
CA VAL A 109 8.43 -8.37 6.31
C VAL A 109 7.45 -9.17 5.48
N ASP A 110 7.90 -10.33 5.04
CA ASP A 110 7.06 -11.24 4.31
C ASP A 110 5.82 -11.68 5.11
N GLY A 111 4.62 -11.43 4.57
CA GLY A 111 3.33 -11.70 5.24
C GLY A 111 3.07 -10.92 6.54
N GLY A 112 3.83 -9.87 6.82
CA GLY A 112 3.67 -9.17 8.10
C GLY A 112 4.31 -7.80 8.23
N SER A 113 4.03 -7.19 9.38
CA SER A 113 4.49 -5.87 9.77
C SER A 113 4.54 -5.74 11.29
N ARG A 114 5.09 -4.63 11.79
CA ARG A 114 5.02 -4.25 13.22
C ARG A 114 3.60 -4.23 13.77
N PHE A 115 2.60 -4.00 12.93
CA PHE A 115 1.21 -3.86 13.36
C PHE A 115 0.53 -5.18 13.72
N GLN A 116 1.24 -6.30 13.58
CA GLN A 116 0.82 -7.61 14.09
C GLN A 116 1.27 -7.86 15.54
N GLU A 117 2.01 -6.94 16.17
CA GLU A 117 2.48 -7.08 17.57
C GLU A 117 1.31 -7.49 18.48
N PRO A 118 1.35 -8.71 19.08
CA PRO A 118 0.20 -9.26 19.79
C PRO A 118 0.09 -8.69 21.19
N LEU A 119 -1.13 -8.67 21.71
CA LEU A 119 -1.45 -8.43 23.12
C LEU A 119 -2.00 -9.70 23.78
N ASP A 120 -1.94 -9.76 25.10
CA ASP A 120 -2.41 -10.90 25.90
C ASP A 120 -3.93 -11.18 25.74
N ASP A 121 -4.69 -10.18 25.27
CA ASP A 121 -6.12 -10.30 25.00
C ASP A 121 -6.45 -10.93 23.62
N GLY A 122 -5.42 -11.32 22.87
CA GLY A 122 -5.54 -11.90 21.53
C GLY A 122 -5.72 -10.86 20.42
N GLY A 123 -5.73 -9.57 20.73
CA GLY A 123 -5.71 -8.48 19.76
C GLY A 123 -4.28 -8.06 19.36
N HIS A 124 -4.21 -7.02 18.53
CA HIS A 124 -2.95 -6.36 18.20
C HIS A 124 -2.76 -5.10 19.05
N ARG A 125 -1.51 -4.72 19.30
CA ARG A 125 -1.15 -3.50 20.02
C ARG A 125 -1.54 -2.23 19.29
N TYR A 126 -1.38 -2.22 17.97
CA TYR A 126 -1.62 -1.03 17.16
C TYR A 126 -2.93 -1.14 16.38
N GLU A 127 -3.84 -0.22 16.65
CA GLU A 127 -5.02 0.01 15.81
C GLU A 127 -4.64 1.01 14.72
N LEU A 128 -4.79 0.63 13.45
CA LEU A 128 -4.50 1.54 12.34
C LEU A 128 -5.65 2.54 12.22
N LEU A 129 -5.32 3.81 12.10
CA LEU A 129 -6.27 4.91 11.95
C LEU A 129 -6.36 5.35 10.49
N ASP A 130 -5.21 5.54 9.86
CA ASP A 130 -5.07 5.90 8.45
C ASP A 130 -3.67 5.53 7.93
N VAL A 131 -3.60 5.38 6.62
CA VAL A 131 -2.37 5.05 5.89
C VAL A 131 -2.15 6.07 4.82
N ALA A 132 -0.97 6.69 4.81
CA ALA A 132 -0.52 7.54 3.72
C ALA A 132 0.26 6.69 2.72
N PHE A 133 -0.18 6.72 1.46
CA PHE A 133 0.48 6.12 0.32
C PHE A 133 1.17 7.21 -0.50
N LEU A 134 2.30 6.87 -1.11
CA LEU A 134 2.97 7.69 -2.10
C LEU A 134 2.98 6.94 -3.44
N PHE A 135 2.07 7.33 -4.33
CA PHE A 135 1.95 6.72 -5.64
C PHE A 135 2.73 7.49 -6.70
N LYS A 136 3.21 6.78 -7.71
CA LYS A 136 3.64 7.41 -8.96
C LYS A 136 2.43 7.56 -9.87
N GLN A 137 2.37 8.64 -10.64
CA GLN A 137 1.29 8.84 -11.62
C GLN A 137 1.64 8.29 -13.00
N GLY A 138 0.69 7.61 -13.64
CA GLY A 138 0.79 7.13 -15.02
C GLY A 138 -0.29 6.12 -15.41
N ASP A 139 -0.50 5.97 -16.71
CA ASP A 139 -1.56 5.10 -17.25
C ASP A 139 -1.15 3.62 -17.40
N PHE A 140 0.15 3.34 -17.28
CA PHE A 140 0.75 2.02 -17.52
C PHE A 140 1.48 1.51 -16.28
N SER A 141 1.44 0.20 -16.08
CA SER A 141 2.11 -0.49 -14.99
C SER A 141 3.63 -0.27 -15.00
N ALA A 142 4.26 -0.54 -13.86
CA ALA A 142 5.67 -0.91 -13.85
C ALA A 142 5.90 -2.16 -14.75
N PRO A 143 7.14 -2.41 -15.21
CA PRO A 143 7.43 -3.63 -15.97
C PRO A 143 6.92 -4.88 -15.24
N ILE A 144 6.10 -5.70 -15.91
CA ILE A 144 5.54 -6.93 -15.32
C ILE A 144 6.67 -7.93 -15.11
N VAL A 145 6.98 -8.24 -13.85
CA VAL A 145 8.05 -9.17 -13.48
C VAL A 145 7.54 -10.59 -13.22
N ASP A 146 6.29 -10.74 -12.81
CA ASP A 146 5.68 -12.03 -12.52
C ASP A 146 5.26 -12.76 -13.80
N GLY A 147 5.63 -14.04 -13.89
CA GLY A 147 5.36 -14.88 -15.05
C GLY A 147 3.89 -15.31 -15.16
N VAL A 148 3.19 -15.45 -14.04
CA VAL A 148 1.76 -15.82 -14.03
C VAL A 148 0.93 -14.68 -14.58
N LEU A 149 1.16 -13.46 -14.08
CA LEU A 149 0.50 -12.24 -14.55
C LEU A 149 0.85 -11.93 -16.00
N ALA A 150 2.13 -12.05 -16.40
CA ALA A 150 2.54 -11.88 -17.80
C ALA A 150 1.82 -12.88 -18.72
N GLY A 151 1.70 -14.14 -18.28
CA GLY A 151 0.95 -15.19 -18.99
C GLY A 151 -0.53 -14.86 -19.12
N ALA A 152 -1.17 -14.42 -18.03
CA ALA A 152 -2.58 -14.02 -18.03
C ALA A 152 -2.86 -12.84 -18.97
N LEU A 153 -1.94 -11.88 -19.05
CA LEU A 153 -2.00 -10.73 -19.94
C LEU A 153 -1.58 -11.04 -21.38
N SER A 154 -1.04 -12.23 -21.66
CA SER A 154 -0.46 -12.60 -22.96
C SER A 154 0.64 -11.65 -23.44
N VAL A 155 1.49 -11.17 -22.50
CA VAL A 155 2.63 -10.28 -22.77
C VAL A 155 3.95 -10.92 -22.35
N ALA A 156 5.06 -10.38 -22.84
CA ALA A 156 6.38 -10.78 -22.36
C ALA A 156 6.65 -10.19 -20.97
N VAL A 157 7.39 -10.92 -20.13
CA VAL A 157 7.97 -10.37 -18.89
C VAL A 157 8.79 -9.11 -19.25
N GLY A 158 8.61 -8.05 -18.46
CA GLY A 158 9.18 -6.72 -18.69
C GLY A 158 8.29 -5.78 -19.50
N ALA A 159 7.19 -6.26 -20.09
CA ALA A 159 6.21 -5.40 -20.75
C ALA A 159 5.53 -4.47 -19.74
N ARG A 160 5.04 -3.33 -20.23
CA ARG A 160 4.14 -2.44 -19.47
C ARG A 160 2.78 -2.48 -20.14
N VAL A 161 1.73 -2.56 -19.33
CA VAL A 161 0.34 -2.66 -19.79
C VAL A 161 -0.52 -1.62 -19.06
N PRO A 162 -1.67 -1.22 -19.62
CA PRO A 162 -2.58 -0.31 -18.93
C PRO A 162 -2.98 -0.84 -17.54
N LEU A 163 -3.06 0.04 -16.54
CA LEU A 163 -3.37 -0.35 -15.15
C LEU A 163 -4.69 -1.14 -15.05
N ALA A 164 -5.69 -0.75 -15.83
CA ALA A 164 -6.98 -1.42 -15.89
C ALA A 164 -6.89 -2.87 -16.39
N GLU A 165 -5.96 -3.15 -17.32
CA GLU A 165 -5.73 -4.52 -17.81
C GLU A 165 -5.05 -5.38 -16.73
N VAL A 166 -4.10 -4.81 -15.98
CA VAL A 166 -3.49 -5.51 -14.83
C VAL A 166 -4.53 -5.85 -13.78
N ARG A 167 -5.37 -4.88 -13.38
CA ARG A 167 -6.46 -5.10 -12.42
C ARG A 167 -7.42 -6.20 -12.91
N ALA A 168 -7.84 -6.15 -14.17
CA ALA A 168 -8.73 -7.16 -14.72
C ALA A 168 -8.10 -8.56 -14.71
N ALA A 169 -6.80 -8.67 -15.05
CA ALA A 169 -6.07 -9.93 -15.00
C ALA A 169 -5.92 -10.44 -13.55
N ALA A 170 -5.53 -9.58 -12.60
CA ALA A 170 -5.37 -9.94 -11.19
C ALA A 170 -6.69 -10.45 -10.58
N LEU A 171 -7.83 -9.81 -10.89
CA LEU A 171 -9.16 -10.25 -10.44
C LEU A 171 -9.60 -11.60 -11.04
N ALA A 172 -9.09 -11.96 -12.22
CA ALA A 172 -9.40 -13.22 -12.88
C ALA A 172 -8.50 -14.38 -12.42
N LEU A 173 -7.36 -14.07 -11.81
CA LEU A 173 -6.44 -15.04 -11.25
C LEU A 173 -6.90 -15.46 -9.84
N PRO A 174 -6.58 -16.69 -9.40
CA PRO A 174 -6.85 -17.09 -8.02
C PRO A 174 -6.07 -16.17 -7.06
N ALA A 175 -6.65 -15.85 -5.91
CA ALA A 175 -5.97 -15.05 -4.90
C ALA A 175 -4.61 -15.69 -4.56
N VAL A 176 -3.53 -15.01 -4.94
CA VAL A 176 -2.18 -15.42 -4.62
C VAL A 176 -1.73 -14.58 -3.43
N HIS A 177 -1.50 -15.23 -2.30
CA HIS A 177 -0.75 -14.63 -1.20
C HIS A 177 0.72 -15.00 -1.44
N GLU A 178 1.34 -14.29 -2.38
CA GLU A 178 2.72 -14.52 -2.75
C GLU A 178 3.61 -13.67 -1.87
N THR A 179 4.69 -14.29 -1.42
CA THR A 179 5.68 -13.70 -0.56
C THR A 179 6.76 -13.05 -1.44
N PRO A 180 7.05 -11.73 -1.31
CA PRO A 180 8.06 -11.09 -2.14
C PRO A 180 9.40 -11.83 -2.01
N SER A 181 9.90 -12.35 -3.13
CA SER A 181 11.25 -12.91 -3.19
C SER A 181 12.25 -11.82 -2.80
N ASP A 182 13.13 -12.14 -1.85
CA ASP A 182 14.32 -11.36 -1.47
C ASP A 182 15.00 -10.78 -2.72
N PRO A 183 15.25 -9.46 -2.81
CA PRO A 183 16.02 -8.92 -3.91
C PRO A 183 17.38 -9.60 -3.92
N ALA A 184 17.76 -10.18 -5.06
CA ALA A 184 19.04 -10.84 -5.25
C ALA A 184 20.19 -9.96 -4.69
N PRO A 185 21.18 -10.55 -3.97
CA PRO A 185 22.27 -9.76 -3.40
C PRO A 185 22.99 -9.01 -4.52
N ASN A 186 23.24 -7.71 -4.27
CA ASN A 186 24.02 -6.86 -5.16
C ASN A 186 25.32 -7.57 -5.57
N PRO A 187 25.67 -7.60 -6.87
CA PRO A 187 26.98 -8.11 -7.26
C PRO A 187 28.07 -7.20 -6.67
N THR A 188 28.91 -7.79 -5.82
CA THR A 188 30.17 -7.20 -5.31
C THR A 188 31.09 -6.70 -6.41
#